data_AF-A0A9W6FAV5-F1
#
_entry.id   AF-A0A9W6FAV5-F1
#
_cell.length_a   1.000
_cell.length_b   1.000
_cell.length_c   1.000
_cell.angle_alpha   90.00
_cell.angle_beta   90.00
_cell.angle_gamma   90.00
#
_symmetry.space_group_name_H-M   'P 1'
#
loop_
_entity.id
_entity.type
_entity.pdbx_description
1 polymer ?
#
loop_
_entity_poly.entity_id
_entity_poly.type
_entity_poly.pdbx_seq_one_letter_code
_entity_poly.pdbx_strand_id
1 'polypeptide(L)'
;MTPTNSSLGHLDAGRISKLDRDWSHVGGDRPSKEVFLHRAFYETRPGTGAVVHLHSTHATALSCLVAQDPEDCVPPLTPYVVMRVGRVPLLDYVPPGDPAMGDLIRARGGRNAAVLLANHGPVVAGRDLLSAVHAAEELEETTRLAILLRGLPVRLLSPGQITNLPVTLVPLTSSAHIIRTANDGLWDLSFTPVDDARRAVVDFGTAFHVGESSYLVHDGSPFRVADALHRPGVTIIGVEGTATLRSCEKVAGGASIIRATTLAEAQDAFVSGQGDALALGRLAIEDLVRRLPGTRVTKGNFHVAETAVCVPKGQPDALAAASELVRRMKAEGTVDASFHRHGMKSAVIPAD
;
A
#
# COMPACT_ATOMS: atom_id res chain seq x y z
N MET A 1 -8.91 14.11 33.90
CA MET A 1 -9.56 14.20 32.58
C MET A 1 -10.05 15.62 32.37
N THR A 2 -9.98 16.16 31.15
CA THR A 2 -10.52 17.50 30.86
C THR A 2 -12.05 17.49 31.06
N PRO A 3 -12.61 18.48 31.79
CA PRO A 3 -14.06 18.57 31.95
C PRO A 3 -14.77 18.86 30.63
N THR A 4 -16.02 18.40 30.50
CA THR A 4 -16.84 18.68 29.32
C THR A 4 -16.99 20.19 29.10
N ASN A 5 -17.06 20.61 27.83
CA ASN A 5 -17.25 22.02 27.44
C ASN A 5 -16.18 22.99 28.01
N SER A 6 -14.94 22.52 28.15
CA SER A 6 -13.81 23.34 28.63
C SER A 6 -12.91 23.80 27.49
N SER A 7 -12.38 25.02 27.58
CA SER A 7 -11.30 25.51 26.72
C SER A 7 -9.95 25.06 27.28
N LEU A 8 -9.15 24.34 26.48
CA LEU A 8 -7.86 23.80 26.92
C LEU A 8 -6.86 24.90 27.33
N GLY A 9 -6.91 26.07 26.69
CA GLY A 9 -6.05 27.21 27.03
C GLY A 9 -6.40 27.92 28.35
N HIS A 10 -7.53 27.57 28.97
CA HIS A 10 -8.04 28.19 30.19
C HIS A 10 -8.37 27.14 31.27
N LEU A 11 -7.67 26.01 31.26
CA LEU A 11 -7.90 24.96 32.25
C LEU A 11 -7.45 25.40 33.64
N ASP A 12 -8.32 25.13 34.61
CA ASP A 12 -8.04 25.28 36.03
C ASP A 12 -7.80 23.88 36.64
N ALA A 13 -6.62 23.68 37.22
CA ALA A 13 -6.24 22.44 37.87
C ALA A 13 -7.24 22.01 38.97
N GLY A 14 -7.85 22.98 39.67
CA GLY A 14 -8.86 22.71 40.71
C GLY A 14 -10.16 22.12 40.17
N ARG A 15 -10.46 22.30 38.88
CA ARG A 15 -11.71 21.88 38.23
C ARG A 15 -11.58 20.59 37.43
N ILE A 16 -10.37 20.05 37.27
CA ILE A 16 -10.10 18.83 36.50
C ILE A 16 -10.93 17.66 37.04
N SER A 17 -11.59 16.95 36.14
CA SER A 17 -12.37 15.76 36.46
C SER A 17 -11.45 14.64 36.94
N LYS A 18 -11.76 14.11 38.13
CA LYS A 18 -11.07 12.99 38.78
C LYS A 18 -11.88 11.73 38.56
N LEU A 19 -11.21 10.70 38.04
CA LEU A 19 -11.79 9.40 37.80
C LEU A 19 -11.07 8.36 38.66
N ASP A 20 -11.78 7.36 39.15
CA ASP A 20 -11.17 6.19 39.79
C ASP A 20 -10.65 5.16 38.76
N ARG A 21 -10.20 3.99 39.25
CA ARG A 21 -9.66 2.92 38.40
C ARG A 21 -10.70 2.26 37.50
N ASP A 22 -11.98 2.34 37.87
CA ASP A 22 -13.10 1.83 37.08
C ASP A 22 -13.65 2.90 36.12
N TRP A 23 -12.96 4.04 36.03
CA TRP A 23 -13.33 5.21 35.21
C TRP A 23 -14.60 5.92 35.67
N SER A 24 -15.00 5.73 36.93
CA SER A 24 -16.13 6.43 37.53
C SER A 24 -15.72 7.82 38.02
N HIS A 25 -16.62 8.80 37.88
CA HIS A 25 -16.37 10.18 38.30
C HIS A 25 -16.46 10.33 39.83
N VAL A 26 -15.36 10.74 40.45
CA VAL A 26 -15.24 10.83 41.92
C VAL A 26 -14.99 12.25 42.45
N GLY A 27 -14.84 13.25 41.57
CA GLY A 27 -14.76 14.65 41.97
C GLY A 27 -14.22 15.58 40.89
N GLY A 28 -14.32 16.89 41.14
CA GLY A 28 -14.10 17.92 40.12
C GLY A 28 -15.33 18.11 39.22
N ASP A 29 -15.16 18.78 38.09
CA ASP A 29 -16.24 18.98 37.13
C ASP A 29 -16.51 17.72 36.32
N ARG A 30 -17.69 17.63 35.66
CA ARG A 30 -18.08 16.45 34.88
C ARG A 30 -17.09 16.16 33.75
N PRO A 31 -16.60 14.91 33.59
CA PRO A 31 -15.63 14.54 32.56
C PRO A 31 -16.22 14.63 31.14
N SER A 32 -15.34 14.67 30.15
CA SER A 32 -15.70 14.46 28.74
C SER A 32 -16.46 13.16 28.53
N LYS A 33 -17.42 13.17 27.59
CA LYS A 33 -18.14 11.97 27.13
C LYS A 33 -17.22 10.97 26.43
N GLU A 34 -16.03 11.40 26.02
CA GLU A 34 -15.08 10.61 25.23
C GLU A 34 -13.95 10.02 26.05
N VAL A 35 -14.21 9.80 27.34
CA VAL A 35 -13.29 9.14 28.26
C VAL A 35 -12.82 7.77 27.75
N PHE A 36 -13.66 7.07 26.97
CA PHE A 36 -13.34 5.78 26.38
C PHE A 36 -12.16 5.81 25.40
N LEU A 37 -11.91 6.95 24.72
CA LEU A 37 -10.74 7.11 23.83
C LEU A 37 -9.45 6.99 24.63
N HIS A 38 -9.38 7.74 25.73
CA HIS A 38 -8.22 7.75 26.62
C HIS A 38 -8.04 6.38 27.27
N ARG A 39 -9.13 5.80 27.78
CA ARG A 39 -9.15 4.47 28.39
C ARG A 39 -8.58 3.40 27.46
N ALA A 40 -8.96 3.39 26.19
CA ALA A 40 -8.46 2.40 25.22
C ALA A 40 -6.92 2.46 25.05
N PHE A 41 -6.32 3.65 25.06
CA PHE A 41 -4.87 3.81 25.04
C PHE A 41 -4.21 3.31 26.34
N TYR A 42 -4.77 3.64 27.51
CA TYR A 42 -4.24 3.15 28.78
C TYR A 42 -4.32 1.62 28.92
N GLU A 43 -5.38 1.00 28.38
CA GLU A 43 -5.57 -0.45 28.44
C GLU A 43 -4.67 -1.23 27.47
N THR A 44 -4.40 -0.69 26.29
CA THR A 44 -3.75 -1.45 25.21
C THR A 44 -2.30 -1.07 24.95
N ARG A 45 -1.86 0.13 25.35
CA ARG A 45 -0.49 0.60 25.11
C ARG A 45 0.28 0.74 26.43
N PRO A 46 1.16 -0.22 26.76
CA PRO A 46 2.05 -0.13 27.91
C PRO A 46 2.89 1.15 27.89
N GLY A 47 3.04 1.79 29.05
CA GLY A 47 3.82 3.02 29.19
C GLY A 47 3.08 4.32 28.82
N THR A 48 1.79 4.25 28.50
CA THR A 48 0.94 5.45 28.37
C THR A 48 0.76 6.12 29.73
N GLY A 49 1.31 7.33 29.89
CA GLY A 49 1.09 8.17 31.07
C GLY A 49 0.07 9.29 30.83
N ALA A 50 -0.08 9.74 29.59
CA ALA A 50 -1.08 10.74 29.22
C ALA A 50 -1.63 10.51 27.82
N VAL A 51 -2.85 11.00 27.60
CA VAL A 51 -3.52 11.01 26.29
C VAL A 51 -4.13 12.38 26.06
N VAL A 52 -3.91 12.94 24.88
CA VAL A 52 -4.38 14.23 24.42
C VAL A 52 -5.28 14.00 23.21
N HIS A 53 -6.51 14.52 23.28
CA HIS A 53 -7.46 14.52 22.16
C HIS A 53 -7.80 15.98 21.84
N LEU A 54 -7.63 16.36 20.58
CA LEU A 54 -7.79 17.73 20.09
C LEU A 54 -8.65 17.74 18.82
N HIS A 55 -9.17 18.91 18.48
CA HIS A 55 -9.75 19.20 17.17
C HIS A 55 -8.82 20.14 16.38
N SER A 56 -7.53 19.79 16.34
CA SER A 56 -6.51 20.63 15.69
C SER A 56 -6.84 20.79 14.20
N THR A 57 -6.81 22.02 13.70
CA THR A 57 -7.39 22.39 12.39
C THR A 57 -6.88 21.53 11.25
N HIS A 58 -5.57 21.32 11.14
CA HIS A 58 -4.98 20.60 10.01
C HIS A 58 -5.07 19.09 10.19
N ALA A 59 -4.94 18.58 11.42
CA ALA A 59 -5.15 17.16 11.69
C ALA A 59 -6.61 16.74 11.43
N THR A 60 -7.57 17.57 11.86
CA THR A 60 -8.99 17.37 11.54
C THR A 60 -9.23 17.50 10.04
N ALA A 61 -8.67 18.52 9.37
CA ALA A 61 -8.80 18.64 7.92
C ALA A 61 -8.24 17.42 7.18
N LEU A 62 -7.08 16.88 7.58
CA LEU A 62 -6.54 15.66 7.00
C LEU A 62 -7.46 14.46 7.23
N SER A 63 -8.06 14.35 8.42
CA SER A 63 -9.01 13.27 8.76
C SER A 63 -10.31 13.30 7.96
N CYS A 64 -10.66 14.43 7.33
CA CYS A 64 -11.80 14.56 6.44
C CYS A 64 -11.51 14.09 5.00
N LEU A 65 -10.26 13.74 4.69
CA LEU A 65 -9.82 13.42 3.34
C LEU A 65 -9.71 11.91 3.17
N VAL A 66 -9.95 11.43 1.95
CA VAL A 66 -9.72 10.01 1.63
C VAL A 66 -8.22 9.74 1.76
N ALA A 67 -7.84 8.93 2.76
CA ALA A 67 -6.46 8.53 2.98
C ALA A 67 -6.00 7.59 1.85
N GLN A 68 -4.82 7.88 1.28
CA GLN A 68 -4.17 6.97 0.33
C GLN A 68 -3.67 5.70 1.03
N ASP A 69 -3.23 5.85 2.27
CA ASP A 69 -2.85 4.77 3.17
C ASP A 69 -3.58 4.96 4.51
N PRO A 70 -4.69 4.24 4.77
CA PRO A 70 -5.41 4.33 6.03
C PRO A 70 -4.61 3.81 7.24
N GLU A 71 -3.57 3.00 7.02
CA GLU A 71 -2.73 2.49 8.11
C GLU A 71 -1.61 3.47 8.49
N ASP A 72 -1.35 4.48 7.64
CA ASP A 72 -0.46 5.59 7.92
C ASP A 72 -0.82 6.83 7.09
N CYS A 73 -1.82 7.58 7.56
CA CYS A 73 -2.40 8.68 6.80
C CYS A 73 -1.57 9.98 6.86
N VAL A 74 -0.49 10.00 7.66
CA VAL A 74 0.41 11.15 7.82
C VAL A 74 1.77 10.82 7.20
N PRO A 75 2.16 11.45 6.07
CA PRO A 75 3.40 11.12 5.39
C PRO A 75 4.66 11.52 6.20
N PRO A 76 5.79 10.79 6.07
CA PRO A 76 7.04 11.11 6.75
C PRO A 76 7.78 12.27 6.05
N LEU A 77 7.20 13.47 6.18
CA LEU A 77 7.71 14.71 5.58
C LEU A 77 8.94 15.26 6.32
N THR A 78 8.96 15.09 7.64
CA THR A 78 10.01 15.60 8.52
C THR A 78 10.47 14.47 9.45
N PRO A 79 11.70 14.53 9.99
CA PRO A 79 12.15 13.51 10.94
C PRO A 79 11.36 13.52 12.25
N TYR A 80 10.78 14.66 12.62
CA TYR A 80 10.12 14.81 13.92
C TYR A 80 8.80 14.06 14.03
N VAL A 81 7.97 14.00 12.98
CA VAL A 81 6.76 13.16 13.00
C VAL A 81 7.11 11.69 13.18
N VAL A 82 8.16 11.22 12.52
CA VAL A 82 8.63 9.83 12.60
C VAL A 82 9.10 9.51 14.02
N MET A 83 9.89 10.40 14.62
CA MET A 83 10.48 10.19 15.94
C MET A 83 9.50 10.38 17.10
N ARG A 84 8.58 11.35 17.00
CA ARG A 84 7.71 11.78 18.10
C ARG A 84 6.30 11.20 18.03
N VAL A 85 5.79 10.92 16.84
CA VAL A 85 4.41 10.48 16.61
C VAL A 85 4.39 9.03 16.11
N GLY A 86 5.24 8.71 15.14
CA GLY A 86 5.26 7.43 14.44
C GLY A 86 4.13 7.32 13.41
N ARG A 87 3.74 6.09 13.08
CA ARG A 87 2.66 5.81 12.11
C ARG A 87 1.29 6.17 12.68
N VAL A 88 0.47 6.85 11.89
CA VAL A 88 -0.84 7.37 12.33
C VAL A 88 -1.95 6.79 11.46
N PRO A 89 -2.67 5.74 11.91
CA PRO A 89 -3.78 5.19 11.15
C PRO A 89 -5.00 6.14 11.22
N LEU A 90 -5.80 6.12 10.17
CA LEU A 90 -7.11 6.74 10.09
C LEU A 90 -8.18 5.71 10.47
N LEU A 91 -8.86 5.92 11.59
CA LEU A 91 -9.94 5.06 12.05
C LEU A 91 -11.27 5.50 11.43
N ASP A 92 -12.15 4.53 11.17
CA ASP A 92 -13.48 4.76 10.60
C ASP A 92 -14.31 5.73 11.45
N TYR A 93 -15.24 6.42 10.79
CA TYR A 93 -16.11 7.37 11.46
C TYR A 93 -17.04 6.65 12.44
N VAL A 94 -17.04 7.16 13.68
CA VAL A 94 -17.99 6.80 14.72
C VAL A 94 -18.48 8.11 15.36
N PRO A 95 -19.79 8.26 15.62
CA PRO A 95 -20.32 9.47 16.24
C PRO A 95 -19.63 9.82 17.57
N PRO A 96 -19.33 11.10 17.84
CA PRO A 96 -18.74 11.51 19.11
C PRO A 96 -19.54 11.05 20.33
N GLY A 97 -18.85 10.48 21.31
CA GLY A 97 -19.47 9.89 22.51
C GLY A 97 -19.93 8.43 22.38
N ASP A 98 -19.82 7.80 21.21
CA ASP A 98 -20.09 6.36 21.04
C ASP A 98 -18.84 5.52 21.44
N PRO A 99 -18.97 4.58 22.41
CA PRO A 99 -17.86 3.75 22.88
C PRO A 99 -17.20 2.87 21.81
N ALA A 100 -17.86 2.61 20.67
CA ALA A 100 -17.31 1.78 19.59
C ALA A 100 -15.98 2.32 19.05
N MET A 101 -15.75 3.64 19.13
CA MET A 101 -14.46 4.21 18.76
C MET A 101 -13.32 3.75 19.69
N GLY A 102 -13.62 3.49 20.97
CA GLY A 102 -12.67 2.86 21.89
C GLY A 102 -12.26 1.46 21.43
N ASP A 103 -13.19 0.69 20.85
CA ASP A 103 -12.90 -0.66 20.35
C ASP A 103 -12.03 -0.64 19.10
N LEU A 104 -12.22 0.35 18.21
CA LEU A 104 -11.33 0.58 17.07
C LEU A 104 -9.89 0.89 17.52
N ILE A 105 -9.72 1.69 18.58
CA ILE A 105 -8.41 1.95 19.19
C ILE A 105 -7.84 0.67 19.79
N ARG A 106 -8.64 -0.12 20.53
CA ARG A 106 -8.19 -1.38 21.13
C ARG A 106 -7.72 -2.40 20.09
N ALA A 107 -8.42 -2.49 18.96
CA ALA A 107 -8.07 -3.36 17.85
C ALA A 107 -6.67 -3.05 17.26
N ARG A 108 -6.11 -1.86 17.52
CA ARG A 108 -4.73 -1.53 17.14
C ARG A 108 -3.69 -2.28 17.97
N GLY A 109 -4.05 -2.86 19.11
CA GLY A 109 -3.16 -3.66 19.95
C GLY A 109 -1.97 -2.86 20.50
N GLY A 110 -2.16 -1.58 20.80
CA GLY A 110 -1.12 -0.71 21.36
C GLY A 110 0.03 -0.32 20.41
N ARG A 111 -0.04 -0.72 19.13
CA ARG A 111 1.03 -0.49 18.12
C ARG A 111 1.27 0.99 17.82
N ASN A 112 0.21 1.80 17.85
CA ASN A 112 0.25 3.21 17.47
C ASN A 112 0.19 4.10 18.72
N ALA A 113 1.00 5.17 18.74
CA ALA A 113 0.93 6.21 19.77
C ALA A 113 -0.09 7.30 19.44
N ALA A 114 -0.42 7.46 18.16
CA ALA A 114 -1.41 8.42 17.69
C ALA A 114 -2.35 7.77 16.67
N VAL A 115 -3.57 8.27 16.58
CA VAL A 115 -4.56 7.91 15.56
C VAL A 115 -5.27 9.19 15.09
N LEU A 116 -5.73 9.20 13.84
CA LEU A 116 -6.75 10.15 13.38
C LEU A 116 -8.10 9.45 13.36
N LEU A 117 -9.12 10.14 13.85
CA LEU A 117 -10.51 9.72 13.77
C LEU A 117 -11.14 10.39 12.56
N ALA A 118 -11.67 9.62 11.60
CA ALA A 118 -12.24 10.19 10.37
C ALA A 118 -13.25 11.29 10.69
N ASN A 119 -13.13 12.45 10.03
CA ASN A 119 -13.99 13.63 10.22
C ASN A 119 -14.06 14.17 11.67
N HIS A 120 -13.09 13.87 12.52
CA HIS A 120 -13.16 14.20 13.95
C HIS A 120 -11.83 14.77 14.47
N GLY A 121 -10.70 14.12 14.22
CA GLY A 121 -9.38 14.66 14.56
C GLY A 121 -8.48 13.70 15.34
N PRO A 122 -7.37 14.21 15.91
CA PRO A 122 -6.33 13.37 16.50
C PRO A 122 -6.61 12.91 17.93
N VAL A 123 -6.13 11.70 18.25
CA VAL A 123 -5.90 11.22 19.63
C VAL A 123 -4.45 10.78 19.73
N VAL A 124 -3.70 11.33 20.69
CA VAL A 124 -2.25 11.13 20.83
C VAL A 124 -1.91 10.73 22.27
N ALA A 125 -1.17 9.64 22.42
CA ALA A 125 -0.70 9.09 23.69
C ALA A 125 0.80 9.30 23.87
N GLY A 126 1.20 9.65 25.10
CA GLY A 126 2.59 9.87 25.50
C GLY A 126 2.90 9.23 26.86
N ARG A 127 4.19 9.18 27.21
CA ARG A 127 4.66 8.64 28.50
C ARG A 127 4.33 9.57 29.68
N ASP A 128 4.09 10.84 29.37
CA ASP A 128 3.70 11.90 30.28
C ASP A 128 2.92 12.96 29.50
N LEU A 129 2.37 13.95 30.20
CA LEU A 129 1.53 14.98 29.56
C LEU A 129 2.29 15.81 28.53
N LEU A 130 3.54 16.19 28.83
CA LEU A 130 4.35 17.02 27.93
C LEU A 130 4.68 16.27 26.64
N SER A 131 5.07 15.01 26.71
CA SER A 131 5.34 14.18 25.53
C SER A 131 4.09 13.98 24.67
N ALA A 132 2.90 13.81 25.28
CA ALA A 132 1.65 13.73 24.53
C ALA A 132 1.30 15.06 23.84
N VAL A 133 1.47 16.20 24.53
CA VAL A 133 1.22 17.53 23.95
C VAL A 133 2.21 17.83 22.82
N HIS A 134 3.51 17.65 23.03
CA HIS A 134 4.52 17.89 21.99
C HIS A 134 4.31 16.99 20.76
N ALA A 135 3.87 15.74 20.95
CA ALA A 135 3.54 14.86 19.83
C ALA A 135 2.27 15.32 19.09
N ALA A 136 1.28 15.86 19.81
CA ALA A 136 0.08 16.43 19.20
C ALA A 136 0.39 17.72 18.40
N GLU A 137 1.29 18.57 18.90
CA GLU A 137 1.77 19.76 18.17
C GLU A 137 2.53 19.35 16.90
N GLU A 138 3.42 18.36 16.99
CA GLU A 138 4.15 17.85 15.82
C GLU A 138 3.22 17.24 14.78
N LEU A 139 2.19 16.51 15.23
CA LEU A 139 1.16 15.96 14.35
C LEU A 139 0.38 17.07 13.64
N GLU A 140 -0.03 18.12 14.35
CA GLU A 140 -0.70 19.27 13.73
C GLU A 140 0.19 19.98 12.71
N GLU A 141 1.47 20.23 13.01
CA GLU A 141 2.37 20.88 12.06
C GLU A 141 2.65 20.00 10.83
N THR A 142 2.81 18.69 11.02
CA THR A 142 3.03 17.78 9.90
C THR A 142 1.78 17.64 9.02
N THR A 143 0.60 17.56 9.63
CA THR A 143 -0.67 17.52 8.87
C THR A 143 -0.91 18.82 8.10
N ARG A 144 -0.49 19.97 8.65
CA ARG A 144 -0.46 21.25 7.93
C ARG A 144 0.43 21.19 6.70
N LEU A 145 1.66 20.70 6.82
CA LEU A 145 2.56 20.50 5.68
C LEU A 145 1.94 19.55 4.65
N ALA A 146 1.35 18.43 5.08
CA ALA A 146 0.72 17.46 4.20
C ALA A 146 -0.45 18.04 3.39
N ILE A 147 -1.21 18.97 3.98
CA ILE A 147 -2.29 19.69 3.29
C ILE A 147 -1.71 20.70 2.31
N LEU A 148 -0.77 21.54 2.76
CA LEU A 148 -0.17 22.60 1.92
C LEU A 148 0.60 22.05 0.71
N LEU A 149 1.20 20.87 0.85
CA LEU A 149 2.01 20.23 -0.20
C LEU A 149 1.19 19.33 -1.12
N ARG A 150 -0.13 19.20 -0.89
CA ARG A 150 -0.97 18.28 -1.66
C ARG A 150 -0.98 18.62 -3.14
N GLY A 151 -0.70 17.62 -3.98
CA GLY A 151 -0.65 17.76 -5.44
C GLY A 151 0.69 18.28 -5.97
N LEU A 152 1.66 18.58 -5.11
CA LEU A 152 3.01 18.95 -5.50
C LEU A 152 3.94 17.73 -5.49
N PRO A 153 5.07 17.76 -6.24
CA PRO A 153 6.13 16.78 -6.06
C PRO A 153 6.80 17.00 -4.69
N VAL A 154 6.68 16.02 -3.80
CA VAL A 154 7.21 16.09 -2.42
C VAL A 154 8.36 15.10 -2.24
N ARG A 155 9.41 15.54 -1.54
CA ARG A 155 10.48 14.66 -1.08
C ARG A 155 10.11 14.07 0.28
N LEU A 156 9.80 12.78 0.29
CA LEU A 156 9.58 12.03 1.53
C LEU A 156 10.91 11.52 2.11
N LEU A 157 10.94 11.30 3.41
CA LEU A 157 12.01 10.52 4.02
C LEU A 157 11.94 9.08 3.50
N SER A 158 13.07 8.57 3.01
CA SER A 158 13.18 7.17 2.61
C SER A 158 13.17 6.25 3.83
N PRO A 159 12.81 4.96 3.67
CA PRO A 159 12.95 3.99 4.74
C PRO A 159 14.35 3.95 5.35
N GLY A 160 15.41 4.14 4.56
CA GLY A 160 16.78 4.22 5.07
C GLY A 160 17.01 5.44 5.97
N GLN A 161 16.47 6.60 5.60
CA GLN A 161 16.52 7.82 6.43
C GLN A 161 15.72 7.67 7.74
N ILE A 162 14.61 6.92 7.70
CA ILE A 162 13.74 6.66 8.86
C ILE A 162 14.37 5.64 9.82
N THR A 163 14.92 4.55 9.27
CA THR A 163 15.46 3.43 10.05
C THR A 163 16.92 3.61 10.44
N ASN A 164 17.58 4.65 9.92
CA ASN A 164 19.03 4.84 10.02
C ASN A 164 19.84 3.65 9.47
N LEU A 165 19.27 2.93 8.50
CA LEU A 165 19.94 1.88 7.74
C LEU A 165 20.33 2.43 6.36
N PRO A 166 21.55 2.21 5.87
CA PRO A 166 21.94 2.67 4.55
C PRO A 166 21.11 1.92 3.49
N VAL A 167 20.25 2.64 2.78
CA VAL A 167 19.50 2.13 1.62
C VAL A 167 19.69 3.10 0.47
N THR A 168 20.24 2.61 -0.64
CA THR A 168 20.42 3.37 -1.88
C THR A 168 19.58 2.75 -2.98
N LEU A 169 18.67 3.52 -3.56
CA LEU A 169 17.90 3.07 -4.71
C LEU A 169 18.74 3.26 -5.98
N VAL A 170 18.95 2.18 -6.72
CA VAL A 170 19.73 2.17 -7.96
C VAL A 170 18.77 2.01 -9.14
N PRO A 171 18.43 3.09 -9.86
CA PRO A 171 17.48 3.01 -10.95
C PRO A 171 18.10 2.33 -12.17
N LEU A 172 17.52 1.20 -12.57
CA LEU A 172 17.90 0.47 -13.77
C LEU A 172 16.72 0.46 -14.76
N THR A 173 17.04 0.60 -16.04
CA THR A 173 16.06 0.88 -17.10
C THR A 173 15.20 -0.32 -17.51
N SER A 174 15.51 -1.55 -17.07
CA SER A 174 14.70 -2.74 -17.35
C SER A 174 15.10 -3.94 -16.48
N SER A 175 14.25 -4.97 -16.40
CA SER A 175 14.59 -6.26 -15.80
C SER A 175 15.81 -6.92 -16.45
N ALA A 176 15.99 -6.76 -17.77
CA ALA A 176 17.18 -7.24 -18.45
C ALA A 176 18.44 -6.49 -18.00
N HIS A 177 18.32 -5.18 -17.72
CA HIS A 177 19.41 -4.38 -17.18
C HIS A 177 19.78 -4.85 -15.76
N ILE A 178 18.80 -5.09 -14.87
CA ILE A 178 19.02 -5.67 -13.53
C ILE A 178 19.87 -6.94 -13.61
N ILE A 179 19.49 -7.86 -14.49
CA ILE A 179 20.18 -9.15 -14.61
C ILE A 179 21.59 -9.00 -15.16
N ARG A 180 21.80 -8.13 -16.16
CA ARG A 180 23.14 -7.89 -16.72
C ARG A 180 24.12 -7.31 -15.69
N THR A 181 23.63 -6.50 -14.75
CA THR A 181 24.47 -5.83 -13.74
C THR A 181 24.56 -6.56 -12.41
N ALA A 182 24.00 -7.77 -12.31
CA ALA A 182 23.96 -8.54 -11.07
C ALA A 182 25.35 -8.79 -10.46
N ASN A 183 26.38 -8.90 -11.31
CA ASN A 183 27.76 -9.16 -10.89
C ASN A 183 28.64 -7.91 -10.81
N ASP A 184 28.06 -6.73 -11.05
CA ASP A 184 28.82 -5.47 -11.09
C ASP A 184 28.97 -4.82 -9.71
N GLY A 185 28.37 -5.42 -8.66
CA GLY A 185 28.33 -4.85 -7.31
C GLY A 185 27.47 -3.58 -7.20
N LEU A 186 26.60 -3.34 -8.19
CA LEU A 186 25.76 -2.14 -8.23
C LEU A 186 24.54 -2.20 -7.31
N TRP A 187 24.08 -3.39 -6.93
CA TRP A 187 22.89 -3.58 -6.11
C TRP A 187 22.97 -4.89 -5.34
N ASP A 188 22.39 -4.92 -4.14
CA ASP A 188 22.39 -6.11 -3.27
C ASP A 188 21.05 -6.87 -3.30
N LEU A 189 19.96 -6.16 -3.61
CA LEU A 189 18.60 -6.69 -3.64
C LEU A 189 17.80 -6.07 -4.79
N SER A 190 17.03 -6.89 -5.50
CA SER A 190 16.13 -6.43 -6.56
C SER A 190 14.84 -7.27 -6.62
N PHE A 191 13.95 -6.93 -7.55
CA PHE A 191 12.70 -7.63 -7.78
C PHE A 191 12.51 -7.82 -9.27
N THR A 192 12.30 -9.05 -9.72
CA THR A 192 12.21 -9.34 -11.15
C THR A 192 11.41 -10.62 -11.41
N PRO A 193 10.78 -10.75 -12.59
CA PRO A 193 10.16 -12.02 -12.99
C PRO A 193 11.16 -13.19 -12.94
N VAL A 194 10.67 -14.35 -12.52
CA VAL A 194 11.41 -15.59 -12.39
C VAL A 194 11.43 -16.32 -13.73
N ASP A 195 12.63 -16.63 -14.22
CA ASP A 195 12.84 -17.52 -15.37
C ASP A 195 14.21 -18.22 -15.28
N ASP A 196 14.36 -19.33 -16.02
CA ASP A 196 15.55 -20.19 -15.94
C ASP A 196 16.83 -19.49 -16.39
N ALA A 197 16.75 -18.59 -17.37
CA ALA A 197 17.91 -17.83 -17.83
C ALA A 197 18.39 -16.86 -16.75
N ARG A 198 17.48 -16.28 -15.97
CA ARG A 198 17.81 -15.40 -14.84
C ARG A 198 18.33 -16.18 -13.63
N ARG A 199 17.80 -17.37 -13.37
CA ARG A 199 18.32 -18.27 -12.29
C ARG A 199 19.79 -18.62 -12.49
N ALA A 200 20.29 -18.55 -13.72
CA ALA A 200 21.72 -18.72 -13.98
C ALA A 200 22.57 -17.59 -13.38
N VAL A 201 22.00 -16.38 -13.20
CA VAL A 201 22.72 -15.13 -12.88
C VAL A 201 22.39 -14.57 -11.49
N VAL A 202 21.18 -14.79 -10.98
CA VAL A 202 20.72 -14.31 -9.66
C VAL A 202 20.08 -15.45 -8.87
N ASP A 203 20.08 -15.34 -7.55
CA ASP A 203 19.33 -16.23 -6.68
C ASP A 203 17.97 -15.62 -6.33
N PHE A 204 16.90 -16.39 -6.50
CA PHE A 204 15.53 -15.95 -6.26
C PHE A 204 15.04 -16.42 -4.89
N GLY A 205 14.39 -15.50 -4.18
CA GLY A 205 13.75 -15.73 -2.90
C GLY A 205 12.24 -15.85 -3.04
N THR A 206 11.53 -15.45 -1.99
CA THR A 206 10.06 -15.50 -1.94
C THR A 206 9.42 -14.66 -3.04
N ALA A 207 8.50 -15.28 -3.79
CA ALA A 207 7.64 -14.61 -4.74
C ALA A 207 6.52 -13.82 -4.04
N PHE A 208 6.22 -12.63 -4.56
CA PHE A 208 5.18 -11.75 -4.01
C PHE A 208 4.10 -11.37 -5.02
N HIS A 209 4.29 -11.72 -6.29
CA HIS A 209 3.31 -11.45 -7.34
C HIS A 209 3.33 -12.56 -8.40
N VAL A 210 2.16 -12.95 -8.88
CA VAL A 210 2.00 -13.76 -10.10
C VAL A 210 1.50 -12.86 -11.22
N GLY A 211 2.36 -12.64 -12.21
CA GLY A 211 2.04 -11.95 -13.44
C GLY A 211 1.45 -12.92 -14.46
N GLU A 212 0.18 -12.74 -14.80
CA GLU A 212 -0.51 -13.55 -15.79
C GLU A 212 -0.69 -12.77 -17.11
N SER A 213 -0.62 -13.47 -18.23
CA SER A 213 -1.01 -12.94 -19.54
C SER A 213 -2.07 -13.82 -20.20
N SER A 214 -3.05 -13.15 -20.78
CA SER A 214 -4.21 -13.78 -21.42
C SER A 214 -4.65 -12.92 -22.61
N TYR A 215 -5.81 -13.24 -23.16
CA TYR A 215 -6.34 -12.54 -24.33
C TYR A 215 -7.59 -11.74 -23.99
N LEU A 216 -7.64 -10.51 -24.49
CA LEU A 216 -8.87 -9.76 -24.63
C LEU A 216 -9.53 -10.15 -25.97
N VAL A 217 -10.82 -10.43 -25.95
CA VAL A 217 -11.61 -10.76 -27.14
C VAL A 217 -12.97 -10.05 -27.08
N HIS A 218 -13.62 -9.86 -28.22
CA HIS A 218 -15.00 -9.36 -28.28
C HIS A 218 -15.98 -10.35 -27.63
N ASP A 219 -17.08 -9.88 -27.06
CA ASP A 219 -18.06 -10.73 -26.36
C ASP A 219 -18.69 -11.79 -27.26
N GLY A 220 -18.95 -11.43 -28.51
CA GLY A 220 -19.44 -12.31 -29.56
C GLY A 220 -18.39 -13.31 -30.09
N SER A 221 -17.12 -13.16 -29.71
CA SER A 221 -16.06 -14.05 -30.16
C SER A 221 -16.31 -15.50 -29.72
N PRO A 222 -16.10 -16.49 -30.61
CA PRO A 222 -16.22 -17.90 -30.26
C PRO A 222 -15.08 -18.37 -29.33
N PHE A 223 -13.99 -17.60 -29.21
CA PHE A 223 -12.82 -17.96 -28.42
C PHE A 223 -13.04 -17.69 -26.93
N ARG A 224 -13.55 -18.70 -26.21
CA ARG A 224 -13.83 -18.60 -24.76
C ARG A 224 -12.61 -18.97 -23.89
N VAL A 225 -11.69 -19.78 -24.40
CA VAL A 225 -10.50 -20.29 -23.70
C VAL A 225 -9.26 -19.84 -24.47
N ALA A 226 -8.19 -19.46 -23.75
CA ALA A 226 -6.96 -18.92 -24.33
C ALA A 226 -6.34 -19.86 -25.38
N ASP A 227 -6.22 -21.15 -25.06
CA ASP A 227 -5.59 -22.15 -25.93
C ASP A 227 -6.30 -22.35 -27.28
N ALA A 228 -7.60 -21.99 -27.36
CA ALA A 228 -8.35 -22.08 -28.61
C ALA A 228 -7.87 -21.10 -29.69
N LEU A 229 -7.09 -20.08 -29.30
CA LEU A 229 -6.49 -19.10 -30.20
C LEU A 229 -5.17 -19.59 -30.82
N HIS A 230 -4.56 -20.66 -30.29
CA HIS A 230 -3.23 -21.13 -30.67
C HIS A 230 -3.26 -22.04 -31.90
N ARG A 231 -3.74 -21.54 -33.04
CA ARG A 231 -3.92 -22.32 -34.26
C ARG A 231 -3.90 -21.48 -35.55
N PRO A 232 -3.66 -22.09 -36.72
CA PRO A 232 -3.78 -21.40 -38.00
C PRO A 232 -5.18 -20.82 -38.22
N GLY A 233 -5.25 -19.70 -38.93
CA GLY A 233 -6.51 -18.99 -39.23
C GLY A 233 -7.02 -18.10 -38.09
N VAL A 234 -6.26 -17.98 -36.99
CA VAL A 234 -6.49 -16.99 -35.93
C VAL A 234 -5.45 -15.88 -36.05
N THR A 235 -5.85 -14.64 -35.81
CA THR A 235 -4.97 -13.48 -35.79
C THR A 235 -4.93 -12.87 -34.39
N ILE A 236 -3.73 -12.79 -33.81
CA ILE A 236 -3.50 -12.25 -32.48
C ILE A 236 -2.71 -10.95 -32.60
N ILE A 237 -3.18 -9.89 -31.96
CA ILE A 237 -2.50 -8.60 -31.89
C ILE A 237 -1.71 -8.54 -30.59
N GLY A 238 -0.50 -7.99 -30.63
CA GLY A 238 0.25 -7.68 -29.41
C GLY A 238 1.26 -6.55 -29.61
N VAL A 239 1.77 -6.04 -28.49
CA VAL A 239 2.70 -4.91 -28.49
C VAL A 239 4.13 -5.41 -28.64
N GLU A 240 4.83 -4.89 -29.64
CA GLU A 240 6.20 -5.24 -29.96
C GLU A 240 7.16 -4.96 -28.79
N GLY A 241 8.20 -5.79 -28.64
CA GLY A 241 9.20 -5.65 -27.58
C GLY A 241 8.74 -6.07 -26.17
N THR A 242 7.46 -6.37 -25.97
CA THR A 242 6.95 -6.78 -24.65
C THR A 242 7.24 -8.25 -24.32
N ALA A 243 7.39 -8.57 -23.03
CA ALA A 243 7.51 -9.95 -22.56
C ALA A 243 6.24 -10.77 -22.85
N THR A 244 5.08 -10.13 -22.81
CA THR A 244 3.79 -10.71 -23.14
C THR A 244 3.75 -11.22 -24.57
N LEU A 245 4.12 -10.39 -25.55
CA LEU A 245 4.11 -10.81 -26.96
C LEU A 245 5.10 -11.94 -27.22
N ARG A 246 6.33 -11.85 -26.68
CA ARG A 246 7.31 -12.94 -26.80
C ARG A 246 6.78 -14.27 -26.25
N SER A 247 6.02 -14.22 -25.17
CA SER A 247 5.44 -15.43 -24.57
C SER A 247 4.27 -15.96 -25.40
N CYS A 248 3.44 -15.08 -25.95
CA CYS A 248 2.37 -15.44 -26.88
C CYS A 248 2.94 -16.12 -28.15
N GLU A 249 4.01 -15.59 -28.73
CA GLU A 249 4.63 -16.15 -29.95
C GLU A 249 5.12 -17.60 -29.75
N LYS A 250 5.63 -17.93 -28.56
CA LYS A 250 6.09 -19.29 -28.23
C LYS A 250 4.96 -20.33 -28.24
N VAL A 251 3.74 -19.90 -27.97
CA VAL A 251 2.56 -20.77 -27.84
C VAL A 251 1.53 -20.54 -28.93
N ALA A 252 1.77 -19.64 -29.88
CA ALA A 252 0.80 -19.20 -30.89
C ALA A 252 0.28 -20.33 -31.80
N GLY A 253 0.96 -21.48 -31.87
CA GLY A 253 0.46 -22.68 -32.56
C GLY A 253 0.14 -22.48 -34.05
N GLY A 254 0.75 -21.49 -34.70
CA GLY A 254 0.49 -21.13 -36.11
C GLY A 254 -0.49 -19.97 -36.33
N ALA A 255 -0.99 -19.33 -35.27
CA ALA A 255 -1.74 -18.07 -35.37
C ALA A 255 -0.88 -16.96 -36.00
N SER A 256 -1.49 -16.10 -36.81
CA SER A 256 -0.84 -14.91 -37.35
C SER A 256 -0.69 -13.84 -36.27
N ILE A 257 0.45 -13.16 -36.23
CA ILE A 257 0.76 -12.15 -35.21
C ILE A 257 0.83 -10.76 -35.84
N ILE A 258 -0.04 -9.86 -35.40
CA ILE A 258 0.05 -8.43 -35.69
C ILE A 258 0.87 -7.78 -34.58
N ARG A 259 1.97 -7.12 -34.96
CA ARG A 259 2.88 -6.42 -34.04
C ARG A 259 2.57 -4.93 -34.10
N ALA A 260 2.00 -4.40 -33.04
CA ALA A 260 1.76 -2.97 -32.88
C ALA A 260 2.91 -2.34 -32.09
N THR A 261 3.28 -1.11 -32.42
CA THR A 261 4.38 -0.37 -31.78
C THR A 261 4.00 0.15 -30.40
N THR A 262 2.70 0.44 -30.18
CA THR A 262 2.18 0.95 -28.92
C THR A 262 0.93 0.21 -28.48
N LEU A 263 0.60 0.33 -27.19
CA LEU A 263 -0.65 -0.23 -26.67
C LEU A 263 -1.89 0.44 -27.28
N ALA A 264 -1.85 1.74 -27.55
CA ALA A 264 -2.96 2.45 -28.20
C ALA A 264 -3.20 1.91 -29.62
N GLU A 265 -2.14 1.76 -30.41
CA GLU A 265 -2.21 1.18 -31.75
C GLU A 265 -2.75 -0.27 -31.72
N ALA A 266 -2.30 -1.08 -30.77
CA ALA A 266 -2.79 -2.44 -30.60
C ALA A 266 -4.29 -2.49 -30.29
N GLN A 267 -4.78 -1.53 -29.48
CA GLN A 267 -6.19 -1.40 -29.16
C GLN A 267 -6.99 -0.95 -30.38
N ASP A 268 -6.53 0.06 -31.12
CA ASP A 268 -7.21 0.56 -32.32
C ASP A 268 -7.34 -0.53 -33.38
N ALA A 269 -6.29 -1.33 -33.59
CA ALA A 269 -6.30 -2.48 -34.49
C ALA A 269 -7.34 -3.53 -34.04
N PHE A 270 -7.39 -3.84 -32.74
CA PHE A 270 -8.31 -4.82 -32.18
C PHE A 270 -9.77 -4.37 -32.25
N VAL A 271 -10.04 -3.11 -31.92
CA VAL A 271 -11.38 -2.51 -32.01
C VAL A 271 -11.86 -2.43 -33.46
N SER A 272 -10.94 -2.17 -34.39
CA SER A 272 -11.23 -2.14 -35.83
C SER A 272 -11.41 -3.54 -36.46
N GLY A 273 -11.30 -4.62 -35.67
CA GLY A 273 -11.51 -5.99 -36.14
C GLY A 273 -10.36 -6.56 -36.98
N GLN A 274 -9.15 -6.00 -36.86
CA GLN A 274 -7.98 -6.50 -37.59
C GLN A 274 -7.42 -7.82 -37.03
N GLY A 275 -7.83 -8.22 -35.82
CA GLY A 275 -7.46 -9.48 -35.20
C GLY A 275 -8.55 -10.03 -34.28
N ASP A 276 -8.48 -11.33 -34.03
CA ASP A 276 -9.45 -12.07 -33.21
C ASP A 276 -9.27 -11.84 -31.71
N ALA A 277 -8.03 -11.49 -31.30
CA ALA A 277 -7.63 -11.36 -29.91
C ALA A 277 -6.51 -10.34 -29.73
N LEU A 278 -6.46 -9.69 -28.56
CA LEU A 278 -5.38 -8.81 -28.12
C LEU A 278 -4.64 -9.43 -26.92
N ALA A 279 -3.35 -9.72 -27.08
CA ALA A 279 -2.50 -10.36 -26.08
C ALA A 279 -1.91 -9.34 -25.10
N LEU A 280 -2.30 -9.43 -23.82
CA LEU A 280 -1.90 -8.48 -22.78
C LEU A 280 -1.71 -9.16 -21.42
N GLY A 281 -1.05 -8.45 -20.49
CA GLY A 281 -1.07 -8.83 -19.07
C GLY A 281 -2.48 -8.71 -18.49
N ARG A 282 -2.87 -9.61 -17.59
CA ARG A 282 -4.26 -9.71 -17.09
C ARG A 282 -4.77 -8.42 -16.45
N LEU A 283 -3.92 -7.73 -15.68
CA LEU A 283 -4.26 -6.44 -15.08
C LEU A 283 -4.57 -5.36 -16.14
N ALA A 284 -3.85 -5.34 -17.26
CA ALA A 284 -4.13 -4.42 -18.36
C ALA A 284 -5.43 -4.78 -19.10
N ILE A 285 -5.74 -6.08 -19.22
CA ILE A 285 -6.99 -6.56 -19.81
C ILE A 285 -8.18 -6.13 -18.96
N GLU A 286 -8.12 -6.31 -17.65
CA GLU A 286 -9.21 -5.93 -16.73
C GLU A 286 -9.49 -4.43 -16.79
N ASP A 287 -8.44 -3.62 -16.88
CA ASP A 287 -8.59 -2.20 -17.06
C ASP A 287 -9.24 -1.85 -18.42
N LEU A 288 -8.87 -2.57 -19.48
CA LEU A 288 -9.47 -2.38 -20.79
C LEU A 288 -10.91 -2.86 -20.86
N VAL A 289 -11.29 -3.97 -20.23
CA VAL A 289 -12.68 -4.44 -20.18
C VAL A 289 -13.60 -3.37 -19.57
N ARG A 290 -13.11 -2.61 -18.58
CA ARG A 290 -13.86 -1.48 -17.99
C ARG A 290 -14.02 -0.30 -18.94
N ARG A 291 -13.07 -0.10 -19.86
CA ARG A 291 -13.03 1.06 -20.79
C ARG A 291 -13.59 0.76 -22.18
N LEU A 292 -13.61 -0.52 -22.57
CA LEU A 292 -14.02 -1.02 -23.88
C LEU A 292 -15.21 -1.98 -23.70
N PRO A 293 -16.45 -1.47 -23.58
CA PRO A 293 -17.64 -2.30 -23.44
C PRO A 293 -17.82 -3.22 -24.67
N GLY A 294 -18.35 -4.42 -24.45
CA GLY A 294 -18.47 -5.46 -25.49
C GLY A 294 -17.24 -6.35 -25.63
N THR A 295 -16.30 -6.28 -24.68
CA THR A 295 -15.09 -7.10 -24.64
C THR A 295 -14.98 -7.88 -23.33
N ARG A 296 -14.22 -8.97 -23.36
CA ARG A 296 -13.99 -9.85 -22.21
C ARG A 296 -12.62 -10.50 -22.27
N VAL A 297 -12.14 -10.96 -21.12
CA VAL A 297 -10.96 -11.82 -21.02
C VAL A 297 -11.31 -13.28 -21.36
N THR A 298 -10.37 -14.02 -21.94
CA THR A 298 -10.49 -15.48 -22.10
C THR A 298 -10.32 -16.22 -20.78
N LYS A 299 -10.91 -17.41 -20.66
CA LYS A 299 -10.55 -18.34 -19.57
C LYS A 299 -9.15 -18.91 -19.81
N GLY A 300 -8.40 -19.11 -18.73
CA GLY A 300 -7.01 -19.56 -18.81
C GLY A 300 -6.02 -18.45 -19.19
N ASN A 301 -4.74 -18.82 -19.20
CA ASN A 301 -3.61 -17.94 -19.45
C ASN A 301 -2.64 -18.63 -20.40
N PHE A 302 -1.99 -17.88 -21.28
CA PHE A 302 -0.95 -18.42 -22.15
C PHE A 302 0.46 -18.26 -21.55
N HIS A 303 0.57 -17.46 -20.48
CA HIS A 303 1.81 -17.25 -19.76
C HIS A 303 1.51 -16.86 -18.31
N VAL A 304 2.24 -17.48 -17.39
CA VAL A 304 2.23 -17.19 -15.95
C VAL A 304 3.69 -17.08 -15.51
N ALA A 305 4.06 -15.96 -14.90
CA ALA A 305 5.38 -15.77 -14.36
C ALA A 305 5.30 -15.12 -12.97
N GLU A 306 6.00 -15.71 -12.02
CA GLU A 306 6.15 -15.12 -10.70
C GLU A 306 7.15 -13.98 -10.75
N THR A 307 6.93 -12.94 -9.95
CA THR A 307 7.92 -11.92 -9.62
C THR A 307 8.33 -12.14 -8.18
N ALA A 308 9.63 -12.30 -7.98
CA ALA A 308 10.22 -12.59 -6.69
C ALA A 308 11.31 -11.57 -6.36
N VAL A 309 11.62 -11.50 -5.07
CA VAL A 309 12.85 -10.85 -4.63
C VAL A 309 14.04 -11.66 -5.12
N CYS A 310 15.12 -11.00 -5.54
CA CYS A 310 16.35 -11.65 -5.91
C CYS A 310 17.56 -10.89 -5.38
N VAL A 311 18.67 -11.61 -5.28
CA VAL A 311 19.99 -11.10 -4.90
C VAL A 311 21.02 -11.56 -5.93
N PRO A 312 22.20 -10.90 -6.03
CA PRO A 312 23.32 -11.45 -6.78
C PRO A 312 23.62 -12.88 -6.35
N LYS A 313 24.05 -13.71 -7.30
CA LYS A 313 24.26 -15.14 -7.06
C LYS A 313 25.31 -15.39 -5.97
N GLY A 314 25.06 -16.37 -5.12
CA GLY A 314 25.98 -16.76 -4.04
C GLY A 314 25.87 -15.89 -2.78
N GLN A 315 24.73 -15.24 -2.55
CA GLN A 315 24.49 -14.39 -1.37
C GLN A 315 23.41 -15.00 -0.44
N PRO A 316 23.67 -16.15 0.22
CA PRO A 316 22.64 -16.89 0.95
C PRO A 316 22.03 -16.13 2.14
N ASP A 317 22.83 -15.34 2.87
CA ASP A 317 22.34 -14.56 4.01
C ASP A 317 21.41 -13.42 3.57
N ALA A 318 21.81 -12.71 2.52
CA ALA A 318 20.98 -11.66 1.91
C ALA A 318 19.68 -12.24 1.35
N LEU A 319 19.77 -13.39 0.68
CA LEU A 319 18.61 -14.09 0.15
C LEU A 319 17.64 -14.50 1.26
N ALA A 320 18.15 -15.07 2.35
CA ALA A 320 17.33 -15.49 3.48
C ALA A 320 16.63 -14.30 4.14
N ALA A 321 17.37 -13.22 4.41
CA ALA A 321 16.81 -11.99 4.99
C ALA A 321 15.75 -11.35 4.08
N ALA A 322 16.03 -11.27 2.78
CA ALA A 322 15.10 -10.72 1.78
C ALA A 322 13.83 -11.56 1.63
N SER A 323 13.98 -12.90 1.60
CA SER A 323 12.86 -13.84 1.49
C SER A 323 11.97 -13.77 2.74
N GLU A 324 12.57 -13.73 3.92
CA GLU A 324 11.83 -13.62 5.18
C GLU A 324 11.12 -12.27 5.31
N LEU A 325 11.75 -11.19 4.87
CA LEU A 325 11.10 -9.88 4.80
C LEU A 325 9.85 -9.93 3.92
N VAL A 326 9.95 -10.48 2.71
CA VAL A 326 8.81 -10.58 1.80
C VAL A 326 7.72 -11.51 2.36
N ARG A 327 8.10 -12.64 2.96
CA ARG A 327 7.17 -13.57 3.62
C ARG A 327 6.39 -12.87 4.74
N ARG A 328 7.08 -12.16 5.62
CA ARG A 328 6.45 -11.37 6.68
C ARG A 328 5.51 -10.30 6.11
N MET A 329 5.94 -9.57 5.08
CA MET A 329 5.11 -8.56 4.42
C MET A 329 3.86 -9.16 3.76
N LYS A 330 3.91 -10.39 3.24
CA LYS A 330 2.74 -11.12 2.75
C LYS A 330 1.80 -11.47 3.91
N ALA A 331 2.32 -12.08 4.98
CA ALA A 331 1.54 -12.52 6.14
C ALA A 331 0.84 -11.35 6.88
N GLU A 332 1.51 -10.19 6.95
CA GLU A 332 0.97 -8.98 7.58
C GLU A 332 0.03 -8.18 6.68
N GLY A 333 -0.21 -8.63 5.44
CA GLY A 333 -1.06 -7.94 4.46
C GLY A 333 -0.44 -6.70 3.81
N THR A 334 0.85 -6.42 4.05
CA THR A 334 1.54 -5.25 3.50
C THR A 334 1.66 -5.30 1.97
N VAL A 335 1.93 -6.49 1.41
CA VAL A 335 2.00 -6.67 -0.06
C VAL A 335 0.64 -6.41 -0.71
N ASP A 336 -0.43 -6.98 -0.13
CA ASP A 336 -1.80 -6.83 -0.62
C ASP A 336 -2.27 -5.36 -0.55
N ALA A 337 -2.06 -4.70 0.59
CA ALA A 337 -2.37 -3.29 0.76
C ALA A 337 -1.61 -2.41 -0.27
N SER A 338 -0.37 -2.77 -0.60
CA SER A 338 0.41 -2.05 -1.61
C SER A 338 -0.18 -2.20 -3.01
N PHE A 339 -0.60 -3.39 -3.42
CA PHE A 339 -1.27 -3.59 -4.71
C PHE A 339 -2.58 -2.82 -4.80
N HIS A 340 -3.40 -2.89 -3.76
CA HIS A 340 -4.66 -2.15 -3.67
C HIS A 340 -4.44 -0.64 -3.80
N ARG A 341 -3.45 -0.09 -3.06
CA ARG A 341 -3.08 1.33 -3.10
C ARG A 341 -2.67 1.81 -4.50
N HIS A 342 -2.08 0.93 -5.32
CA HIS A 342 -1.65 1.25 -6.68
C HIS A 342 -2.64 0.80 -7.77
N GLY A 343 -3.89 0.48 -7.39
CA GLY A 343 -4.95 0.12 -8.34
C GLY A 343 -4.87 -1.30 -8.89
N MET A 344 -3.96 -2.13 -8.39
CA MET A 344 -3.76 -3.52 -8.80
C MET A 344 -4.60 -4.49 -7.95
N LYS A 345 -5.90 -4.23 -7.80
CA LYS A 345 -6.80 -4.97 -6.88
C LYS A 345 -6.90 -6.49 -7.17
N SER A 346 -6.65 -6.89 -8.41
CA SER A 346 -6.68 -8.30 -8.83
C SER A 346 -5.28 -8.93 -8.88
N ALA A 347 -4.27 -8.28 -8.29
CA ALA A 347 -2.93 -8.85 -8.21
C ALA A 347 -2.98 -10.15 -7.42
N VAL A 348 -2.42 -11.21 -8.01
CA VAL A 348 -2.35 -12.51 -7.38
C VAL A 348 -1.07 -12.59 -6.57
N ILE A 349 -1.19 -12.89 -5.27
CA ILE A 349 -0.07 -13.15 -4.37
C ILE A 349 0.10 -14.67 -4.29
N PRO A 350 1.25 -15.23 -4.67
CA PRO A 350 1.47 -16.68 -4.62
C PRO A 350 1.51 -17.17 -3.17
N ALA A 351 1.09 -18.41 -2.94
CA ALA A 351 1.34 -19.10 -1.67
C ALA A 351 2.85 -19.27 -1.45
N ASP A 352 3.26 -19.46 -0.20
CA ASP A 352 4.67 -19.68 0.16
C ASP A 352 5.18 -21.09 -0.16
#